data_AF-A0A3E1EI61-F1
#
_entry.id   AF-A0A3E1EI61-F1
#
_cell.length_a   1.000
_cell.length_b   1.000
_cell.length_c   1.000
_cell.angle_alpha   90.00
_cell.angle_beta   90.00
_cell.angle_gamma   90.00
#
_symmetry.space_group_name_H-M   'P 1'
#
loop_
_entity.id
_entity.type
_entity.pdbx_description
1 polymer ?
#
loop_
_entity_poly.entity_id
_entity_poly.type
_entity_poly.pdbx_seq_one_letter_code
_entity_poly.pdbx_strand_id
1 'polypeptide(L)'
;MKPGYPILLGLLFGLLAGSLPAQALWPDTRAGLLLEEVRKLFPEAHEADPAAELPAGRGTELLELDQTVIAGHRFTVKFFFKHEQLVAVALTETGEILMKDFEMFRDLLRRKYGLEYSTTSSESIELTWKAVQTVIRLKWKPLRPGNATLSITYEAPIPKETDRL
;
A
#
# COMPACT_ATOMS: atom_id res chain seq x y z
N MET A 1 54.66 3.44 30.87
CA MET A 1 53.87 2.90 32.00
C MET A 1 52.45 3.41 31.89
N LYS A 2 51.46 2.52 31.88
CA LYS A 2 50.03 2.85 32.07
C LYS A 2 49.80 3.34 33.50
N PRO A 3 48.72 4.09 33.74
CA PRO A 3 47.74 3.58 34.68
C PRO A 3 46.36 3.49 34.01
N GLY A 4 45.72 2.34 34.16
CA GLY A 4 44.30 2.17 33.89
C GLY A 4 43.52 2.28 35.19
N TYR A 5 42.24 2.66 35.09
CA TYR A 5 41.13 2.42 36.02
C TYR A 5 39.81 2.89 35.34
N PRO A 6 38.62 2.46 35.79
CA PRO A 6 37.75 1.65 34.93
C PRO A 6 36.27 2.10 34.95
N ILE A 7 35.40 1.27 34.35
CA ILE A 7 33.95 1.13 34.63
C ILE A 7 33.02 2.29 34.18
N LEU A 8 32.25 1.95 33.14
CA LEU A 8 30.80 2.15 32.99
C LEU A 8 30.24 3.56 33.25
N LEU A 9 29.96 4.27 32.15
CA LEU A 9 28.89 5.26 32.12
C LEU A 9 27.96 4.89 30.98
N GLY A 10 26.86 4.22 31.32
CA GLY A 10 25.71 4.13 30.44
C GLY A 10 25.18 5.54 30.21
N LEU A 11 25.04 5.92 28.94
CA LEU A 11 24.25 7.08 28.57
C LEU A 11 23.19 6.66 27.54
N LEU A 12 21.98 6.59 28.08
CA LEU A 12 20.69 6.54 27.45
C LEU A 12 20.51 7.75 26.51
N PHE A 13 20.24 7.50 25.22
CA PHE A 13 19.48 8.37 24.32
C PHE A 13 18.95 7.42 23.22
N GLY A 14 17.69 7.00 23.19
CA GLY A 14 16.51 7.82 23.36
C GLY A 14 16.22 8.54 22.03
N LEU A 15 15.17 8.09 21.35
CA LEU A 15 14.53 8.72 20.19
C LEU A 15 15.30 8.72 18.85
N LEU A 16 15.14 7.61 18.13
CA LEU A 16 14.73 7.72 16.73
C LEU A 16 13.43 6.92 16.53
N ALA A 17 12.40 7.27 17.31
CA ALA A 17 11.05 7.23 16.76
C ALA A 17 10.99 8.37 15.74
N GLY A 18 11.72 8.21 14.64
CA GLY A 18 11.56 9.06 13.48
C GLY A 18 10.11 8.94 13.12
N SER A 19 9.39 10.04 13.28
CA SER A 19 8.08 10.26 12.71
C SER A 19 8.18 9.95 11.23
N LEU A 20 7.94 8.68 10.87
CA LEU A 20 7.63 8.27 9.51
C LEU A 20 6.53 9.23 9.07
N PRO A 21 6.75 10.00 8.00
CA PRO A 21 5.84 11.08 7.70
C PRO A 21 4.46 10.47 7.47
N ALA A 22 3.44 11.05 8.07
CA ALA A 22 2.03 10.84 7.73
C ALA A 22 1.69 11.21 6.26
N GLN A 23 2.71 11.31 5.40
CA GLN A 23 2.72 11.74 4.00
C GLN A 23 3.35 10.67 3.09
N ALA A 24 3.84 9.56 3.64
CA ALA A 24 4.22 8.42 2.80
C ALA A 24 2.92 7.74 2.32
N LEU A 25 2.50 8.05 1.09
CA LEU A 25 1.68 7.10 0.32
C LEU A 25 2.37 5.73 0.38
N TRP A 26 1.57 4.66 0.47
CA TRP A 26 1.97 3.27 0.68
C TRP A 26 3.45 2.99 0.28
N PRO A 27 4.29 2.53 1.24
CA PRO A 27 5.74 2.43 1.05
C PRO A 27 6.09 1.55 -0.14
N ASP A 28 7.28 1.75 -0.73
CA ASP A 28 7.78 1.16 -1.99
C ASP A 28 7.78 -0.38 -2.04
N THR A 29 6.62 -1.02 -1.95
CA THR A 29 6.41 -2.40 -2.35
C THR A 29 6.53 -2.43 -3.86
N ARG A 30 7.68 -2.88 -4.34
CA ARG A 30 7.93 -3.02 -5.76
C ARG A 30 7.24 -4.28 -6.26
N ALA A 31 6.76 -4.20 -7.49
CA ALA A 31 6.37 -5.37 -8.25
C ALA A 31 7.48 -6.42 -8.22
N GLY A 32 7.12 -7.70 -8.16
CA GLY A 32 8.07 -8.80 -8.27
C GLY A 32 8.71 -9.24 -6.95
N LEU A 33 8.47 -8.56 -5.84
CA LEU A 33 8.93 -9.00 -4.52
C LEU A 33 8.36 -10.39 -4.19
N LEU A 34 9.19 -11.26 -3.62
CA LEU A 34 8.76 -12.58 -3.17
C LEU A 34 7.94 -12.48 -1.88
N LEU A 35 7.09 -13.48 -1.63
CA LEU A 35 6.28 -13.57 -0.41
C LEU A 35 7.11 -13.36 0.87
N GLU A 36 8.26 -14.03 0.96
CA GLU A 36 9.16 -13.93 2.11
C GLU A 36 9.82 -12.55 2.27
N GLU A 37 10.02 -11.83 1.17
CA GLU A 37 10.52 -10.45 1.21
C GLU A 37 9.44 -9.50 1.72
N VAL A 38 8.18 -9.70 1.28
CA VAL A 38 7.04 -8.93 1.78
C VAL A 38 6.83 -9.20 3.27
N ARG A 39 6.92 -10.45 3.75
CA ARG A 39 6.86 -10.79 5.19
C ARG A 39 7.96 -10.11 6.01
N LYS A 40 9.16 -9.98 5.47
CA LYS A 40 10.27 -9.26 6.15
C LYS A 40 10.02 -7.76 6.23
N LEU A 41 9.38 -7.17 5.21
CA LEU A 41 9.05 -5.75 5.18
C LEU A 41 7.84 -5.41 6.07
N PHE A 42 6.90 -6.35 6.20
CA PHE A 42 5.67 -6.21 6.99
C PHE A 42 5.53 -7.41 7.93
N PRO A 43 6.33 -7.51 9.00
CA PRO A 43 6.30 -8.65 9.92
C PRO A 43 4.96 -8.78 10.67
N GLU A 44 4.18 -7.70 10.74
CA GLU A 44 2.83 -7.67 11.28
C GLU A 44 1.73 -8.17 10.30
N ALA A 45 2.07 -8.41 9.03
CA ALA A 45 1.13 -8.98 8.08
C ALA A 45 0.87 -10.46 8.40
N HIS A 46 -0.39 -10.87 8.30
CA HIS A 46 -0.83 -12.24 8.56
C HIS A 46 -1.35 -12.88 7.28
N GLU A 47 -1.50 -14.20 7.29
CA GLU A 47 -2.05 -14.93 6.14
C GLU A 47 -3.52 -14.56 5.94
N ALA A 48 -3.91 -14.35 4.68
CA ALA A 48 -5.28 -14.02 4.35
C ALA A 48 -6.20 -15.25 4.48
N ASP A 49 -7.31 -15.10 5.23
CA ASP A 49 -8.34 -16.13 5.37
C ASP A 49 -9.76 -15.50 5.40
N PRO A 50 -10.60 -15.69 4.36
CA PRO A 50 -10.32 -16.43 3.12
C PRO A 50 -9.49 -15.60 2.13
N ALA A 51 -8.65 -16.27 1.34
CA ALA A 51 -7.88 -15.63 0.28
C ALA A 51 -8.78 -15.09 -0.85
N ALA A 52 -8.75 -13.78 -1.10
CA ALA A 52 -9.39 -13.18 -2.27
C ALA A 52 -8.58 -13.41 -3.55
N GLU A 53 -9.25 -13.36 -4.71
CA GLU A 53 -8.59 -13.44 -6.02
C GLU A 53 -8.82 -12.16 -6.83
N LEU A 54 -7.77 -11.72 -7.53
CA LEU A 54 -7.92 -10.71 -8.57
C LEU A 54 -8.63 -11.30 -9.80
N PRO A 55 -9.49 -10.52 -10.49
CA PRO A 55 -10.17 -10.97 -11.69
C PRO A 55 -9.22 -11.57 -12.73
N ALA A 56 -9.70 -12.60 -13.42
CA ALA A 56 -8.97 -13.35 -14.45
C ALA A 56 -7.68 -14.03 -13.96
N GLY A 57 -7.64 -14.47 -12.68
CA GLY A 57 -6.50 -15.23 -12.13
C GLY A 57 -5.19 -14.45 -12.16
N ARG A 58 -5.27 -13.13 -11.95
CA ARG A 58 -4.11 -12.24 -12.03
C ARG A 58 -3.27 -12.24 -10.76
N GLY A 59 -3.82 -12.71 -9.65
CA GLY A 59 -3.12 -12.93 -8.40
C GLY A 59 -4.08 -13.38 -7.31
N THR A 60 -3.53 -14.04 -6.30
CA THR A 60 -4.23 -14.52 -5.10
C THR A 60 -3.71 -13.74 -3.90
N GLU A 61 -4.63 -13.33 -3.03
CA GLU A 61 -4.30 -12.71 -1.76
C GLU A 61 -3.62 -13.75 -0.85
N LEU A 62 -2.39 -13.47 -0.42
CA LEU A 62 -1.68 -14.35 0.52
C LEU A 62 -1.40 -13.68 1.86
N LEU A 63 -1.33 -12.35 1.89
CA LEU A 63 -1.08 -11.60 3.11
C LEU A 63 -2.08 -10.44 3.24
N GLU A 64 -2.45 -10.17 4.47
CA GLU A 64 -3.28 -9.05 4.88
C GLU A 64 -2.59 -8.29 6.03
N LEU A 65 -2.73 -6.97 6.02
CA LEU A 65 -2.26 -6.08 7.07
C LEU A 65 -3.41 -5.16 7.49
N ASP A 66 -3.79 -5.25 8.75
CA ASP A 66 -4.88 -4.46 9.31
C ASP A 66 -4.46 -3.06 9.76
N GLN A 67 -5.44 -2.15 9.74
CA GLN A 67 -5.37 -0.86 10.45
C GLN A 67 -4.16 0.02 10.08
N THR A 68 -3.66 -0.08 8.83
CA THR A 68 -2.59 0.80 8.35
C THR A 68 -3.12 2.23 8.24
N VAL A 69 -2.49 3.15 8.99
CA VAL A 69 -2.90 4.56 9.00
C VAL A 69 -2.18 5.34 7.91
N ILE A 70 -2.93 5.89 6.94
CA ILE A 70 -2.40 6.78 5.90
C ILE A 70 -3.28 8.03 5.84
N ALA A 71 -2.67 9.21 5.98
CA ALA A 71 -3.37 10.49 5.96
C ALA A 71 -4.60 10.56 6.91
N GLY A 72 -4.54 9.87 8.05
CA GLY A 72 -5.63 9.82 9.05
C GLY A 72 -6.69 8.74 8.81
N HIS A 73 -6.62 8.01 7.69
CA HIS A 73 -7.52 6.94 7.31
C HIS A 73 -6.94 5.57 7.67
N ARG A 74 -7.80 4.62 8.05
CA ARG A 74 -7.36 3.27 8.45
C ARG A 74 -7.68 2.25 7.38
N PHE A 75 -6.65 1.87 6.63
CA PHE A 75 -6.77 0.90 5.56
C PHE A 75 -6.48 -0.51 6.07
N THR A 76 -7.29 -1.46 5.61
CA THR A 76 -6.86 -2.85 5.45
C THR A 76 -6.06 -2.94 4.17
N VAL A 77 -4.90 -3.59 4.22
CA VAL A 77 -3.99 -3.72 3.08
C VAL A 77 -3.84 -5.19 2.71
N LYS A 78 -4.12 -5.49 1.45
CA LYS A 78 -4.11 -6.83 0.90
C LYS A 78 -3.00 -6.96 -0.13
N PHE A 79 -2.20 -8.00 -0.02
CA PHE A 79 -1.07 -8.29 -0.89
C PHE A 79 -1.40 -9.48 -1.80
N PHE A 80 -1.41 -9.24 -3.11
CA PHE A 80 -1.74 -10.23 -4.12
C PHE A 80 -0.50 -10.73 -4.83
N PHE A 81 -0.39 -12.05 -4.95
CA PHE A 81 0.76 -12.73 -5.52
C PHE A 81 0.36 -13.58 -6.73
N LYS A 82 1.27 -13.69 -7.70
CA LYS A 82 1.18 -14.64 -8.80
C LYS A 82 2.55 -15.25 -9.03
N HIS A 83 2.62 -16.58 -9.11
CA HIS A 83 3.90 -17.31 -9.18
C HIS A 83 4.88 -16.84 -8.09
N GLU A 84 4.38 -16.74 -6.85
CA GLU A 84 5.13 -16.30 -5.64
C GLU A 84 5.63 -14.85 -5.65
N GLN A 85 5.30 -14.07 -6.68
CA GLN A 85 5.71 -12.69 -6.83
C GLN A 85 4.55 -11.72 -6.58
N LEU A 86 4.83 -10.63 -5.87
CA LEU A 86 3.88 -9.56 -5.61
C LEU A 86 3.51 -8.87 -6.91
N VAL A 87 2.22 -8.90 -7.25
CA VAL A 87 1.66 -8.30 -8.46
C VAL A 87 0.71 -7.14 -8.17
N ALA A 88 0.08 -7.12 -7.00
CA ALA A 88 -0.73 -5.99 -6.59
C ALA A 88 -0.75 -5.80 -5.08
N VAL A 89 -0.97 -4.55 -4.67
CA VAL A 89 -1.33 -4.19 -3.31
C VAL A 89 -2.61 -3.37 -3.36
N ALA A 90 -3.62 -3.76 -2.56
CA ALA A 90 -4.87 -3.02 -2.44
C ALA A 90 -5.06 -2.53 -1.01
N LEU A 91 -5.23 -1.22 -0.86
CA LEU A 91 -5.58 -0.58 0.39
C LEU A 91 -7.07 -0.27 0.32
N THR A 92 -7.84 -0.71 1.31
CA THR A 92 -9.28 -0.49 1.36
C THR A 92 -9.72 -0.01 2.74
N GLU A 93 -10.53 1.03 2.76
CA GLU A 93 -11.26 1.49 3.95
C GLU A 93 -12.74 1.58 3.59
N THR A 94 -13.61 1.18 4.51
CA THR A 94 -15.06 1.30 4.37
C THR A 94 -15.64 1.92 5.61
N GLY A 95 -16.45 2.96 5.46
CA GLY A 95 -17.06 3.68 6.56
C GLY A 95 -17.62 5.02 6.11
N GLU A 96 -17.65 5.99 7.02
CA GLU A 96 -18.06 7.37 6.74
C GLU A 96 -16.95 8.12 5.99
N ILE A 97 -16.78 7.78 4.71
CA ILE A 97 -15.80 8.42 3.82
C ILE A 97 -16.49 9.49 2.99
N LEU A 98 -16.07 10.73 3.19
CA LEU A 98 -16.61 11.89 2.51
C LEU A 98 -15.86 12.13 1.19
N MET A 99 -16.50 12.84 0.26
CA MET A 99 -15.88 13.20 -1.02
C MET A 99 -14.57 13.98 -0.83
N LYS A 100 -14.48 14.84 0.19
CA LYS A 100 -13.25 15.58 0.52
C LYS A 100 -12.05 14.67 0.81
N ASP A 101 -12.30 13.47 1.33
CA ASP A 101 -11.24 12.52 1.67
C ASP A 101 -10.69 11.90 0.38
N PHE A 102 -11.58 11.52 -0.55
CA PHE A 102 -11.18 11.14 -1.90
C PHE A 102 -10.37 12.22 -2.61
N GLU A 103 -10.79 13.48 -2.52
CA GLU A 103 -10.05 14.61 -3.12
C GLU A 103 -8.68 14.84 -2.48
N MET A 104 -8.57 14.64 -1.17
CA MET A 104 -7.28 14.66 -0.48
C MET A 104 -6.34 13.58 -1.03
N PHE A 105 -6.82 12.34 -1.21
CA PHE A 105 -6.01 11.27 -1.78
C PHE A 105 -5.68 11.50 -3.26
N ARG A 106 -6.60 12.08 -4.03
CA ARG A 106 -6.32 12.54 -5.41
C ARG A 106 -5.14 13.50 -5.40
N ASP A 107 -5.14 14.50 -4.53
CA ASP A 107 -4.08 15.51 -4.49
C ASP A 107 -2.74 14.95 -3.97
N LEU A 108 -2.77 13.98 -3.06
CA LEU A 108 -1.57 13.23 -2.66
C LEU A 108 -0.98 12.44 -3.83
N LEU A 109 -1.82 11.68 -4.54
CA LEU A 109 -1.39 10.90 -5.70
C LEU A 109 -0.92 11.81 -6.84
N ARG A 110 -1.58 12.95 -7.07
CA ARG A 110 -1.14 13.94 -8.05
C ARG A 110 0.23 14.53 -7.74
N ARG A 111 0.51 14.82 -6.47
CA ARG A 111 1.85 15.28 -6.06
C ARG A 111 2.94 14.24 -6.31
N LYS A 112 2.63 12.94 -6.15
CA LYS A 112 3.61 11.85 -6.33
C LYS A 112 3.77 11.40 -7.78
N TYR A 113 2.68 11.33 -8.55
CA TYR A 113 2.65 10.71 -9.87
C TYR A 113 2.25 11.65 -11.02
N GLY A 114 1.94 12.93 -10.73
CA GLY A 114 1.41 13.88 -11.71
C GLY A 114 -0.10 13.73 -11.94
N LEU A 115 -0.62 14.34 -12.99
CA LEU A 115 -2.06 14.26 -13.30
C LEU A 115 -2.48 12.82 -13.63
N GLU A 116 -3.71 12.47 -13.27
CA GLU A 116 -4.30 11.18 -13.64
C GLU A 116 -4.39 11.02 -15.15
N TYR A 117 -4.13 9.80 -15.61
CA TYR A 117 -4.28 9.39 -17.01
C TYR A 117 -5.74 9.35 -17.45
N SER A 118 -6.65 8.92 -16.56
CA SER A 118 -8.07 8.84 -16.85
C SER A 118 -8.93 8.98 -15.61
N THR A 119 -10.15 9.48 -15.82
CA THR A 119 -11.22 9.57 -14.82
C THR A 119 -12.45 8.85 -15.34
N THR A 120 -13.04 7.98 -14.53
CA THR A 120 -14.34 7.35 -14.80
C THR A 120 -15.29 7.71 -13.67
N SER A 121 -16.47 8.22 -14.01
CA SER A 121 -17.51 8.56 -13.03
C SER A 121 -18.82 7.95 -13.48
N SER A 122 -19.26 6.89 -12.80
CA SER A 122 -20.58 6.28 -12.96
C SER A 122 -21.21 6.06 -11.58
N GLU A 123 -21.36 4.81 -11.15
CA GLU A 123 -21.76 4.44 -9.79
C GLU A 123 -20.61 4.61 -8.78
N SER A 124 -19.38 4.77 -9.27
CA SER A 124 -18.18 5.08 -8.49
C SER A 124 -17.33 6.10 -9.24
N ILE A 125 -16.47 6.82 -8.51
CA ILE A 125 -15.44 7.66 -9.10
C ILE A 125 -14.12 6.89 -9.06
N GLU A 126 -13.46 6.72 -10.19
CA GLU A 126 -12.17 6.06 -10.31
C GLU A 126 -11.19 6.92 -11.11
N LEU A 127 -10.02 7.16 -10.54
CA LEU A 127 -8.89 7.84 -11.17
C LEU A 127 -7.76 6.84 -11.39
N THR A 128 -7.10 6.92 -12.53
CA THR A 128 -6.00 6.00 -12.87
C THR A 128 -4.74 6.77 -13.22
N TRP A 129 -3.60 6.33 -12.70
CA TRP A 129 -2.26 6.76 -13.10
C TRP A 129 -1.50 5.58 -13.71
N LYS A 130 -0.57 5.89 -14.60
CA LYS A 130 0.42 4.94 -15.12
C LYS A 130 1.80 5.49 -14.81
N ALA A 131 2.47 4.89 -13.83
CA ALA A 131 3.83 5.27 -13.44
C ALA A 131 4.77 4.11 -13.80
N VAL A 132 5.60 4.31 -14.82
CA VAL A 132 6.56 3.29 -15.33
C VAL A 132 5.84 1.97 -15.67
N GLN A 133 5.92 0.97 -14.79
CA GLN A 133 5.30 -0.35 -14.90
C GLN A 133 4.29 -0.57 -13.77
N THR A 134 3.59 0.47 -13.33
CA THR A 134 2.56 0.34 -12.29
C THR A 134 1.34 1.15 -12.69
N VAL A 135 0.19 0.49 -12.67
CA VAL A 135 -1.12 1.11 -12.76
C VAL A 135 -1.58 1.40 -11.35
N ILE A 136 -1.77 2.67 -11.03
CA ILE A 136 -2.33 3.10 -9.74
C ILE A 136 -3.79 3.47 -9.96
N ARG A 137 -4.69 2.95 -9.13
CA ARG A 137 -6.11 3.33 -9.16
C ARG A 137 -6.51 3.89 -7.81
N LEU A 138 -7.16 5.04 -7.81
CA LEU A 138 -7.91 5.56 -6.67
C LEU A 138 -9.38 5.42 -6.98
N LYS A 139 -10.15 4.82 -6.08
CA LYS A 139 -11.58 4.61 -6.27
C LYS A 139 -12.35 5.01 -5.02
N TRP A 140 -13.45 5.71 -5.24
CA TRP A 140 -14.47 5.98 -4.24
C TRP A 140 -15.79 5.40 -4.71
N LYS A 141 -16.38 4.52 -3.90
CA LYS A 141 -17.64 3.84 -4.20
C LYS A 141 -18.65 4.08 -3.07
N PRO A 142 -19.79 4.75 -3.33
CA PRO A 142 -20.86 4.87 -2.36
C PRO A 142 -21.50 3.49 -2.09
N LEU A 143 -21.88 3.22 -0.84
CA LEU A 143 -22.54 1.96 -0.44
C LEU A 143 -23.99 2.19 0.02
N ARG A 144 -24.18 3.09 0.99
CA ARG A 144 -25.47 3.48 1.59
C ARG A 144 -25.39 4.98 1.92
N PRO A 145 -26.51 5.66 2.25
CA PRO A 145 -26.45 7.05 2.70
C PRO A 145 -25.46 7.17 3.87
N GLY A 146 -24.43 8.01 3.71
CA GLY A 146 -23.40 8.24 4.72
C GLY A 146 -22.16 7.35 4.63
N ASN A 147 -22.20 6.21 3.92
CA ASN A 147 -21.06 5.28 3.85
C ASN A 147 -20.52 5.09 2.42
N ALA A 148 -19.21 5.00 2.32
CA ALA A 148 -18.49 4.69 1.09
C ALA A 148 -17.26 3.82 1.36
N THR A 149 -16.77 3.21 0.29
CA THR A 149 -15.48 2.55 0.25
C THR A 149 -14.48 3.44 -0.48
N LEU A 150 -13.33 3.66 0.13
CA LEU A 150 -12.16 4.24 -0.50
C LEU A 150 -11.14 3.13 -0.75
N SER A 151 -10.66 3.00 -1.98
CA SER A 151 -9.60 2.05 -2.28
C SER A 151 -8.49 2.65 -3.13
N ILE A 152 -7.26 2.27 -2.81
CA ILE A 152 -6.07 2.56 -3.61
C ILE A 152 -5.45 1.22 -4.02
N THR A 153 -5.22 1.03 -5.31
CA THR A 153 -4.60 -0.19 -5.82
C THR A 153 -3.34 0.16 -6.59
N TYR A 154 -2.25 -0.51 -6.26
CA TYR A 154 -0.99 -0.49 -7.01
C TYR A 154 -0.86 -1.84 -7.69
N GLU A 155 -0.93 -1.87 -9.02
CA GLU A 155 -0.86 -3.11 -9.78
C GLU A 155 0.27 -3.03 -10.81
N ALA A 156 1.14 -4.03 -10.81
CA ALA A 156 2.13 -4.18 -11.85
C ALA A 156 1.61 -5.08 -12.96
N PRO A 157 1.89 -4.77 -14.24
CA PRO A 157 1.63 -5.71 -15.30
C PRO A 157 2.45 -6.97 -15.04
N ILE A 158 1.79 -8.12 -15.08
CA ILE A 158 2.46 -9.43 -14.98
C ILE A 158 3.49 -9.49 -16.12
N PRO A 159 4.79 -9.70 -15.85
CA PRO A 159 5.77 -9.88 -16.91
C PRO A 159 5.30 -11.02 -17.82
N LYS A 160 5.20 -10.75 -19.11
CA LYS A 160 4.95 -11.82 -20.07
C LYS A 160 6.19 -12.70 -20.09
N GLU A 161 6.03 -14.03 -20.14
CA GLU A 161 7.14 -14.99 -20.20
C GLU A 161 8.17 -14.68 -21.31
N THR A 162 7.77 -13.89 -22.31
CA THR A 162 8.60 -13.47 -23.44
C THR A 162 9.76 -12.53 -23.06
N ASP A 163 9.76 -11.93 -21.87
CA ASP A 163 10.86 -11.05 -21.39
C ASP A 163 11.94 -11.80 -20.58
N ARG A 164 11.89 -13.15 -20.52
CA ARG A 164 12.90 -14.00 -19.85
C ARG A 164 13.89 -14.68 -20.80
N LEU A 165 14.09 -14.13 -22.00
CA LEU A 165 15.03 -14.66 -23.01
C LEU A 165 16.25 -13.76 -23.18
#